data_AF-A0AAE4YB30-F1
#
_entry.id   AF-A0AAE4YB30-F1
#
_cell.length_a   1.000
_cell.length_b   1.000
_cell.length_c   1.000
_cell.angle_alpha   90.00
_cell.angle_beta   90.00
_cell.angle_gamma   90.00
#
_symmetry.space_group_name_H-M   'P 1'
#
loop_
_entity.id
_entity.type
_entity.pdbx_description
1 polymer ?
#
loop_
_entity_poly.entity_id
_entity_poly.type
_entity_poly.pdbx_seq_one_letter_code
_entity_poly.pdbx_strand_id
1 'polypeptide(L)'
;MKPLTQEDRAAALPALGETGWAAVPDRDAIRKVWKFKSFVEAWGFMSRVALLAEKLNHHPEWRNVYNVVDVTLTTHDCDGLSDLDLDLARRMDKLAGEAMVQRDHGQPITCLCQERKGKAGA
;
A
#
# COMPACT_ATOMS: atom_id res chain seq x y z
N MET A 1 -19.00 -10.53 1.56
CA MET A 1 -18.80 -9.25 0.83
C MET A 1 -19.07 -9.46 -0.66
N LYS A 2 -19.15 -8.42 -1.49
CA LYS A 2 -19.25 -8.58 -2.96
C LYS A 2 -17.99 -7.98 -3.61
N PRO A 3 -17.44 -8.62 -4.65
CA PRO A 3 -16.31 -8.06 -5.39
C PRO A 3 -16.78 -6.85 -6.22
N LEU A 4 -15.86 -5.91 -6.47
CA LEU A 4 -16.10 -4.75 -7.32
C LEU A 4 -16.48 -5.18 -8.73
N THR A 5 -17.48 -4.50 -9.31
CA THR A 5 -17.82 -4.67 -10.71
C THR A 5 -16.76 -4.02 -11.61
N GLN A 6 -16.80 -4.33 -12.91
CA GLN A 6 -15.90 -3.68 -13.87
C GLN A 6 -16.15 -2.17 -13.98
N GLU A 7 -17.39 -1.73 -13.80
CA GLU A 7 -17.75 -0.32 -13.78
C GLU A 7 -17.16 0.39 -12.55
N ASP A 8 -17.32 -0.19 -11.35
CA ASP A 8 -16.75 0.37 -10.12
C ASP A 8 -15.23 0.47 -10.19
N ARG A 9 -14.58 -0.57 -10.76
CA ARG A 9 -13.13 -0.58 -11.00
C ARG A 9 -12.70 0.52 -11.95
N ALA A 10 -13.40 0.67 -13.08
CA ALA A 10 -13.10 1.72 -14.06
C ALA A 10 -13.27 3.13 -13.48
N ALA A 11 -14.21 3.32 -12.56
CA ALA A 11 -14.42 4.59 -11.88
C ALA A 11 -13.37 4.88 -10.79
N ALA A 12 -13.01 3.87 -9.98
CA ALA A 12 -12.22 4.08 -8.77
C ALA A 12 -10.70 3.90 -8.93
N LEU A 13 -10.27 2.91 -9.73
CA LEU A 13 -8.86 2.53 -9.82
C LEU A 13 -7.96 3.58 -10.48
N PRO A 14 -8.38 4.35 -11.51
CA PRO A 14 -7.51 5.36 -12.12
C PRO A 14 -6.98 6.39 -11.11
N ALA A 15 -7.85 6.90 -10.24
CA ALA A 15 -7.45 7.86 -9.21
C ALA A 15 -6.48 7.27 -8.17
N LEU A 16 -6.64 5.98 -7.81
CA LEU A 16 -5.67 5.30 -6.95
C LEU A 16 -4.33 5.06 -7.69
N GLY A 17 -4.39 4.81 -8.99
CA GLY A 17 -3.22 4.72 -9.87
C GLY A 17 -2.38 6.00 -9.88
N GLU A 18 -3.03 7.16 -9.91
CA GLU A 18 -2.36 8.46 -9.86
C GLU A 18 -1.55 8.67 -8.57
N THR A 19 -2.00 8.09 -7.45
CA THR A 19 -1.28 8.14 -6.17
C THR A 19 -0.24 7.02 -6.02
N GLY A 20 -0.21 6.04 -6.93
CA GLY A 20 0.80 4.98 -6.99
C GLY A 20 0.35 3.58 -6.54
N TRP A 21 -0.96 3.36 -6.36
CA TRP A 21 -1.50 2.01 -6.27
C TRP A 21 -1.45 1.33 -7.65
N ALA A 22 -1.14 0.04 -7.69
CA ALA A 22 -1.14 -0.75 -8.91
C ALA A 22 -1.76 -2.12 -8.69
N ALA A 23 -2.30 -2.74 -9.74
CA ALA A 23 -2.78 -4.11 -9.69
C ALA A 23 -1.61 -5.08 -9.40
N VAL A 24 -1.88 -6.12 -8.62
CA VAL A 24 -0.93 -7.21 -8.39
C VAL A 24 -1.06 -8.24 -9.53
N PRO A 25 0.05 -8.65 -10.18
CA PRO A 25 -0.01 -9.73 -11.16
C PRO A 25 -0.63 -11.00 -10.57
N ASP A 26 -1.49 -11.66 -11.36
CA ASP A 26 -2.11 -12.95 -11.03
C ASP A 26 -2.95 -12.99 -9.74
N ARG A 27 -3.33 -11.82 -9.20
CA ARG A 27 -4.16 -11.71 -8.00
C ARG A 27 -5.09 -10.51 -8.08
N ASP A 28 -6.36 -10.68 -7.70
CA ASP A 28 -7.31 -9.57 -7.63
C ASP A 28 -7.07 -8.70 -6.39
N ALA A 29 -5.98 -7.93 -6.43
CA ALA A 29 -5.50 -7.10 -5.34
C ALA A 29 -4.83 -5.83 -5.88
N ILE A 30 -4.70 -4.82 -5.02
CA ILE A 30 -3.92 -3.61 -5.30
C ILE A 30 -2.75 -3.50 -4.33
N ARG A 31 -1.63 -2.96 -4.80
CA ARG A 31 -0.40 -2.80 -4.02
C ARG A 31 0.15 -1.38 -4.11
N LYS A 32 0.71 -0.90 -3.01
CA LYS A 32 1.43 0.37 -2.93
C LYS A 32 2.60 0.29 -1.95
N VAL A 33 3.67 0.99 -2.29
CA VAL A 33 4.91 0.99 -1.51
C VAL A 33 5.25 2.42 -1.10
N TRP A 34 5.27 2.67 0.21
CA TRP A 34 5.69 3.95 0.79
C TRP A 34 7.11 3.86 1.33
N LYS A 35 7.91 4.90 1.06
CA LYS A 35 9.25 5.12 1.61
C LYS A 35 9.24 6.40 2.47
N PHE A 36 9.32 6.22 3.78
CA PHE A 36 9.37 7.28 4.79
C PHE A 36 10.80 7.76 5.03
N LYS A 37 10.99 8.84 5.80
CA LYS A 37 12.35 9.34 6.12
C LYS A 37 13.02 8.54 7.25
N SER A 38 12.24 7.79 8.03
CA SER A 38 12.73 6.98 9.15
C SER A 38 11.80 5.80 9.48
N PHE A 39 12.26 4.89 10.33
CA PHE A 39 11.42 3.82 10.90
C PHE A 39 10.29 4.36 11.78
N VAL A 40 10.54 5.45 12.54
CA VAL A 40 9.52 6.03 13.43
C VAL A 40 8.35 6.59 12.62
N GLU A 41 8.63 7.26 11.50
CA GLU A 41 7.58 7.73 10.59
C GLU A 41 6.78 6.56 9.97
N ALA A 42 7.47 5.53 9.49
CA ALA A 42 6.85 4.33 8.94
C ALA A 42 5.94 3.64 9.97
N TRP A 43 6.43 3.45 11.20
CA TRP A 43 5.68 2.83 12.29
C TRP A 43 4.48 3.68 12.74
N GLY A 44 4.65 5.01 12.77
CA GLY A 44 3.56 5.95 13.08
C GLY A 44 2.46 5.93 12.02
N PHE A 45 2.81 5.76 10.74
CA PHE A 45 1.83 5.47 9.68
C PHE A 45 1.11 4.14 9.94
N MET A 46 1.86 3.05 10.14
CA MET A 46 1.30 1.72 10.37
C MET A 46 0.34 1.69 11.57
N SER A 47 0.71 2.33 12.68
CA SER A 47 -0.14 2.37 13.88
C SER A 47 -1.47 3.07 13.65
N ARG A 48 -1.48 4.19 12.90
CA ARG A 48 -2.72 4.90 12.52
C ARG A 48 -3.58 4.07 11.57
N VAL A 49 -2.95 3.35 10.64
CA VAL A 49 -3.64 2.42 9.73
C VAL A 49 -4.27 1.27 10.52
N ALA A 50 -3.58 0.69 11.49
CA ALA A 50 -4.11 -0.42 12.29
C ALA A 50 -5.40 -0.04 13.02
N LEU A 51 -5.49 1.18 13.55
CA LEU A 51 -6.72 1.70 14.18
C LEU A 51 -7.89 1.82 13.18
N LEU A 52 -7.61 2.23 11.94
CA LEU A 52 -8.63 2.34 10.89
C LEU A 52 -9.05 0.97 10.37
N ALA A 53 -8.08 0.08 10.14
CA ALA A 53 -8.32 -1.30 9.73
C ALA A 53 -9.27 -1.98 10.71
N GLU A 54 -9.02 -1.81 12.01
CA GLU A 54 -9.86 -2.44 13.02
C GLU A 54 -11.25 -1.83 13.13
N LYS A 55 -11.37 -0.51 12.96
CA LYS A 55 -12.68 0.15 12.86
C LYS A 55 -13.48 -0.33 11.64
N LEU A 56 -12.81 -0.62 10.53
CA LEU A 56 -13.43 -1.12 9.30
C LEU A 56 -13.67 -2.64 9.33
N ASN A 57 -13.10 -3.36 10.30
CA ASN A 57 -12.98 -4.81 10.29
C ASN A 57 -12.41 -5.32 8.95
N HIS A 58 -11.38 -4.64 8.46
CA HIS A 58 -10.72 -4.93 7.18
C HIS A 58 -9.23 -4.67 7.30
N HIS A 59 -8.42 -5.71 7.19
CA HIS A 59 -6.99 -5.65 7.51
C HIS A 59 -6.11 -5.71 6.26
N PRO A 60 -5.03 -4.93 6.21
CA PRO A 60 -4.10 -5.00 5.09
C PRO A 60 -3.16 -6.19 5.20
N GLU A 61 -2.64 -6.63 4.05
CA GLU A 61 -1.43 -7.43 4.00
C GLU A 61 -0.24 -6.49 3.81
N TRP A 62 0.76 -6.57 4.69
CA TRP A 62 1.90 -5.68 4.56
C TRP A 62 3.23 -6.28 5.00
N ARG A 63 4.31 -5.67 4.50
CA ARG A 63 5.69 -5.93 4.89
C ARG A 63 6.35 -4.60 5.23
N ASN A 64 6.96 -4.50 6.41
CA ASN A 64 7.76 -3.35 6.79
C ASN A 64 9.25 -3.72 6.89
N VAL A 65 10.10 -2.91 6.27
CA VAL A 65 11.56 -3.00 6.38
C VAL A 65 12.11 -1.59 6.62
N TYR A 66 12.44 -1.28 7.88
CA TYR A 66 12.92 0.04 8.29
C TYR A 66 11.94 1.15 7.84
N ASN A 67 12.35 2.03 6.93
CA ASN A 67 11.57 3.16 6.46
C ASN A 67 10.59 2.81 5.33
N VAL A 68 10.46 1.53 4.94
CA VAL A 68 9.62 1.12 3.81
C VAL A 68 8.43 0.31 4.31
N VAL A 69 7.24 0.62 3.81
CA VAL A 69 6.01 -0.14 4.05
C VAL A 69 5.42 -0.52 2.69
N ASP A 70 5.42 -1.82 2.40
CA ASP A 70 4.86 -2.43 1.20
C ASP A 70 3.51 -3.05 1.57
N VAL A 71 2.43 -2.57 0.97
CA VAL A 71 1.06 -2.94 1.34
C VAL A 71 0.34 -3.49 0.12
N THR A 72 -0.34 -4.62 0.33
CA THR A 72 -1.30 -5.22 -0.59
C THR A 72 -2.68 -5.24 0.07
N LEU A 73 -3.71 -4.83 -0.66
CA LEU A 73 -5.11 -4.86 -0.24
C LEU A 73 -5.92 -5.78 -1.14
N THR A 74 -6.70 -6.63 -0.50
CA THR A 74 -7.72 -7.50 -1.08
C THR A 74 -8.70 -7.88 0.01
N THR A 75 -9.91 -8.23 -0.38
CA THR A 75 -10.92 -8.78 0.53
C THR A 75 -10.96 -10.30 0.43
N HIS A 76 -10.61 -10.99 1.51
CA HIS A 76 -10.61 -12.46 1.56
C HIS A 76 -12.02 -13.04 1.45
N ASP A 77 -13.03 -12.40 2.06
CA ASP A 77 -14.43 -12.85 2.03
C ASP A 77 -15.05 -12.96 0.62
N CYS A 78 -14.46 -12.32 -0.38
CA CYS A 78 -14.91 -12.42 -1.77
C CYS A 78 -13.78 -12.73 -2.74
N ASP A 79 -12.64 -13.24 -2.24
CA ASP A 79 -11.46 -13.61 -3.03
C ASP A 79 -11.05 -12.54 -4.07
N GLY A 80 -11.13 -11.26 -3.69
CA GLY A 80 -10.83 -10.16 -4.61
C GLY A 80 -11.04 -8.77 -4.04
N LEU A 81 -11.02 -7.75 -4.90
CA LEU A 81 -11.20 -6.36 -4.50
C LEU A 81 -12.65 -6.05 -4.16
N SER A 82 -12.87 -5.32 -3.06
CA SER A 82 -14.15 -4.76 -2.65
C SER A 82 -14.06 -3.26 -2.35
N ASP A 83 -15.19 -2.65 -1.99
CA ASP A 83 -15.25 -1.26 -1.53
C ASP A 83 -14.40 -1.01 -0.28
N LEU A 84 -14.18 -2.02 0.58
CA LEU A 84 -13.34 -1.88 1.76
C LEU A 84 -11.86 -1.67 1.40
N ASP A 85 -11.39 -2.33 0.34
CA ASP A 85 -10.04 -2.13 -0.18
C ASP A 85 -9.86 -0.70 -0.70
N LEU A 86 -10.86 -0.18 -1.41
CA LEU A 86 -10.85 1.19 -1.92
C LEU A 86 -10.89 2.22 -0.78
N ASP A 87 -11.72 2.02 0.23
CA ASP A 87 -11.82 2.94 1.38
C ASP A 87 -10.52 2.93 2.20
N LEU A 88 -9.98 1.75 2.51
CA LEU A 88 -8.73 1.62 3.24
C LEU A 88 -7.55 2.24 2.46
N ALA A 89 -7.47 2.01 1.14
CA ALA A 89 -6.46 2.61 0.27
C ALA A 89 -6.47 4.14 0.35
N ARG A 90 -7.65 4.76 0.20
CA ARG A 90 -7.81 6.22 0.26
C ARG A 90 -7.47 6.78 1.64
N ARG A 91 -7.77 6.05 2.71
CA ARG A 91 -7.43 6.45 4.08
C ARG A 91 -5.93 6.36 4.33
N MET A 92 -5.28 5.30 3.86
CA MET A 92 -3.82 5.17 3.91
C MET A 92 -3.13 6.32 3.20
N ASP A 93 -3.60 6.69 2.00
CA ASP A 93 -3.05 7.83 1.25
C ASP A 93 -3.08 9.13 2.05
N LYS A 94 -4.18 9.39 2.77
CA LYS A 94 -4.31 10.56 3.64
C LYS A 94 -3.38 10.51 4.87
N LEU A 95 -3.08 9.32 5.39
CA LEU A 95 -2.23 9.14 6.56
C LEU A 95 -0.73 9.15 6.24
N ALA A 96 -0.35 8.83 5.01
CA ALA A 96 1.03 8.66 4.58
C ALA A 96 1.86 9.96 4.61
N GLY A 97 1.22 11.13 4.68
CA GLY A 97 1.90 12.43 4.76
C GLY A 97 2.81 12.67 3.54
N GLU A 98 4.06 13.04 3.79
CA GLU A 98 5.08 13.32 2.75
C GLU A 98 5.88 12.10 2.30
N ALA A 99 5.44 10.88 2.62
CA ALA A 99 6.18 9.68 2.23
C ALA A 99 6.36 9.62 0.70
N MET A 100 7.57 9.30 0.26
CA MET A 100 7.80 9.01 -1.16
C MET A 100 7.08 7.73 -1.54
N VAL A 101 6.59 7.66 -2.78
CA VAL A 101 5.92 6.47 -3.31
C VAL A 101 6.77 5.84 -4.40
N GLN A 102 7.06 4.55 -4.27
CA GLN A 102 7.66 3.79 -5.37
C GLN A 102 6.55 3.39 -6.35
N ARG A 103 6.58 3.96 -7.56
CA ARG A 103 5.57 3.75 -8.62
C ARG A 103 5.91 2.59 -9.55
N ASP A 104 7.20 2.30 -9.75
CA ASP A 104 7.63 1.16 -10.53
C ASP A 104 7.71 -0.09 -9.62
N HIS A 105 6.67 -0.91 -9.73
CA HIS A 105 6.53 -2.15 -8.97
C HIS A 105 7.40 -3.30 -9.51
N GLY A 106 8.02 -3.12 -10.68
CA GLY A 106 9.01 -4.05 -11.23
C GLY A 106 10.42 -3.87 -10.68
N GLN A 107 10.70 -2.74 -10.01
CA GLN A 107 12.00 -2.47 -9.40
C GLN A 107 12.13 -3.08 -8.01
N PRO A 108 13.34 -3.51 -7.61
CA PRO A 108 13.60 -3.96 -6.24
C PRO A 108 13.21 -2.91 -5.20
N ILE A 109 12.57 -3.37 -4.13
CA ILE A 109 12.23 -2.51 -2.99
C ILE A 109 13.41 -2.48 -2.02
N THR A 110 13.97 -1.29 -1.82
CA THR A 110 15.13 -1.06 -0.95
C THR A 110 14.81 -0.10 0.19
N CYS A 111 15.28 -0.42 1.39
CA CYS A 111 15.35 0.53 2.52
C CYS A 111 16.58 1.44 2.41
N LEU A 112 16.56 2.56 3.15
CA LEU A 112 17.72 3.44 3.29
C LEU A 112 18.99 2.69 3.76
N CYS A 113 18.82 1.66 4.59
CA CYS A 113 19.90 0.80 5.05
C CYS A 113 20.62 0.05 3.90
N GLN A 114 19.85 -0.48 2.96
CA GLN A 114 20.36 -1.23 1.81
C GLN A 114 20.98 -0.28 0.77
N GLU A 115 20.34 0.87 0.54
CA GLU A 115 20.85 1.90 -0.38
C GLU A 115 22.21 2.44 0.07
N ARG A 116 22.41 2.67 1.37
CA ARG A 116 23.70 3.10 1.92
C ARG A 116 24.81 2.07 1.72
N LYS A 117 24.49 0.78 1.90
CA LYS A 117 25.47 -0.31 1.67
C LYS A 117 25.89 -0.38 0.20
N GLY A 118 24.95 -0.21 -0.73
CA GLY A 118 25.24 -0.22 -2.18
C GLY A 118 26.18 0.91 -2.61
N LYS A 119 26.12 2.08 -1.95
CA LYS A 119 27.02 3.22 -2.23
C LYS A 119 28.40 3.09 -1.59
N ALA A 120 28.52 2.37 -0.48
CA ALA A 120 29.80 2.21 0.23
C ALA A 120 30.73 1.18 -0.41
N GLY A 121 30.21 0.36 -1.34
CA GLY A 121 30.97 -0.65 -2.09
C GLY A 121 31.19 -0.31 -3.56
N ALA A 122 30.85 0.91 -3.99
CA ALA A 122 31.04 1.43 -5.35
C ALA A 122 32.16 2.48 -5.40
#